data_AF-A0A1C0ZZT1-F1
#
_entry.id   AF-A0A1C0ZZT1-F1
#
_cell.length_a   1.000
_cell.length_b   1.000
_cell.length_c   1.000
_cell.angle_alpha   90.00
_cell.angle_beta   90.00
_cell.angle_gamma   90.00
#
_symmetry.space_group_name_H-M   'P 1'
#
loop_
_entity.id
_entity.type
_entity.pdbx_description
1 polymer ?
#
loop_
_entity_poly.entity_id
_entity_poly.type
_entity_poly.pdbx_seq_one_letter_code
_entity_poly.pdbx_strand_id
1 'polypeptide(L)'
;MKKSMKLFTTTAATALLSLSLIGQSFAAPTSFTDLDKVAAKDKIISLQQSGIVGGVTSELFAPQSTLTAAQSVQLIVNAFGLNLDLVKFVKEPKATDYFANANNNAWYANAFITAAVNGIDLPKDLQPEQKLTREVFTHQLVRAMEISKKLPLINPVVTEISDNDQITIDYSGSIQRGLNYGIIKLNAAGKFNPKDEITRADAAEEIFNALAYLKAHQAPVTTPTDTVTAAEGVHLISEALGKLDSDIQIKIDPDAKMTRESFTYLLIHTFQTSGKLPMIKVSPVDVKDNDKIDVLNSGAIQTALALHIVKINPDGNFNPKVEITLTDATDIVKNALTAVKGLQPSN
;
A
#
# COMPACT_ATOMS: atom_id res chain seq x y z
N MET A 1 10.54 -50.33 66.02
CA MET A 1 11.04 -49.95 64.68
C MET A 1 9.95 -49.16 63.93
N LYS A 2 10.27 -47.91 63.59
CA LYS A 2 9.76 -47.03 62.51
C LYS A 2 8.35 -47.23 61.92
N LYS A 3 7.49 -46.21 62.09
CA LYS A 3 6.94 -45.26 61.08
C LYS A 3 5.65 -44.61 61.63
N SER A 4 5.65 -43.34 62.03
CA SER A 4 5.43 -42.13 61.20
C SER A 4 4.12 -42.16 60.38
N MET A 5 3.11 -41.40 60.82
CA MET A 5 2.29 -40.62 59.90
C MET A 5 1.62 -39.42 60.60
N LYS A 6 1.77 -38.26 59.97
CA LYS A 6 1.29 -36.92 60.38
C LYS A 6 -0.21 -36.78 60.08
N LEU A 7 -0.94 -35.93 60.82
CA LEU A 7 -2.21 -35.38 60.34
C LEU A 7 -2.50 -33.97 60.90
N PHE A 8 -2.41 -32.99 59.99
CA PHE A 8 -3.16 -31.75 59.79
C PHE A 8 -3.71 -30.93 60.98
N THR A 9 -3.28 -29.67 61.03
CA THR A 9 -4.01 -28.58 61.69
C THR A 9 -4.05 -27.36 60.77
N THR A 10 -5.28 -26.92 60.44
CA THR A 10 -5.82 -25.54 60.44
C THR A 10 -5.05 -24.47 59.64
N THR A 11 -5.63 -23.62 58.79
CA THR A 11 -6.84 -22.80 58.94
C THR A 11 -7.17 -22.18 57.58
N ALA A 12 -8.46 -21.98 57.29
CA ALA A 12 -8.93 -21.13 56.19
C ALA A 12 -9.26 -19.73 56.74
N ALA A 13 -8.71 -18.68 56.13
CA ALA A 13 -9.22 -17.30 56.21
C ALA A 13 -8.63 -16.44 55.07
N THR A 14 -9.45 -16.24 54.03
CA THR A 14 -9.64 -15.05 53.17
C THR A 14 -8.51 -14.02 52.96
N ALA A 15 -8.12 -13.85 51.69
CA ALA A 15 -7.81 -12.54 51.11
C ALA A 15 -8.10 -12.55 49.59
N LEU A 16 -9.09 -11.76 49.17
CA LEU A 16 -9.35 -11.43 47.76
C LEU A 16 -8.20 -10.56 47.24
N LEU A 17 -7.34 -11.11 46.39
CA LEU A 17 -6.47 -10.31 45.52
C LEU A 17 -7.01 -10.38 44.10
N SER A 18 -7.82 -9.37 43.77
CA SER A 18 -7.98 -8.88 42.41
C SER A 18 -6.62 -8.40 41.90
N LEU A 19 -5.96 -9.18 41.04
CA LEU A 19 -4.87 -8.68 40.22
C LEU A 19 -5.42 -8.40 38.83
N SER A 20 -5.66 -7.11 38.61
CA SER A 20 -5.89 -6.48 37.32
C SER A 20 -5.02 -7.13 36.24
N LEU A 21 -5.65 -7.52 35.13
CA LEU A 21 -4.91 -7.70 33.89
C LEU A 21 -4.19 -6.38 33.63
N ILE A 22 -2.87 -6.43 33.76
CA ILE A 22 -1.96 -5.39 33.31
C ILE A 22 -2.35 -5.17 31.85
N GLY A 23 -3.03 -4.05 31.59
CA GLY A 23 -3.18 -3.54 30.25
C GLY A 23 -1.78 -3.51 29.67
N GLN A 24 -1.59 -4.16 28.53
CA GLN A 24 -0.43 -3.88 27.72
C GLN A 24 -0.46 -2.38 27.47
N SER A 25 0.38 -1.66 28.22
CA SER A 25 0.71 -0.30 27.88
C SER A 25 1.31 -0.41 26.50
N PHE A 26 0.56 0.01 25.49
CA PHE A 26 1.15 0.47 24.25
C PHE A 26 2.07 1.61 24.68
N ALA A 27 3.34 1.27 24.92
CA ALA A 27 4.38 2.28 25.07
C ALA A 27 4.22 3.18 23.85
N ALA A 28 4.06 4.49 24.09
CA ALA A 28 4.11 5.47 23.02
C ALA A 28 5.35 5.17 22.17
N PRO A 29 5.28 5.22 20.83
CA PRO A 29 6.43 4.92 19.99
C PRO A 29 7.59 5.76 20.51
N THR A 30 8.62 5.09 21.02
CA THR A 30 9.81 5.74 21.55
C THR A 30 10.37 6.56 20.40
N SER A 31 10.28 7.89 20.54
CA SER A 31 10.88 8.80 19.57
C SER A 31 12.40 8.58 19.62
N PHE A 32 13.02 8.46 18.46
CA PHE A 32 14.47 8.25 18.39
C PHE A 32 15.21 9.39 19.11
N THR A 33 16.19 9.01 19.93
CA THR A 33 16.90 9.95 20.83
C THR A 33 17.95 10.80 20.12
N ASP A 34 18.28 10.47 18.87
CA ASP A 34 19.35 11.07 18.08
C ASP A 34 18.86 12.04 16.99
N LEU A 35 17.61 12.51 17.08
CA LEU A 35 17.01 13.39 16.05
C LEU A 35 16.99 14.89 16.39
N ASP A 36 17.39 15.31 17.59
CA ASP A 36 17.15 16.69 18.07
C ASP A 36 17.76 17.80 17.21
N LYS A 37 18.83 17.51 16.46
CA LYS A 37 19.47 18.46 15.53
C LYS A 37 19.26 18.12 14.05
N VAL A 38 18.35 17.20 13.76
CA VAL A 38 18.07 16.75 12.40
C VAL A 38 16.93 17.58 11.83
N ALA A 39 17.19 18.33 10.75
CA ALA A 39 16.16 19.17 10.11
C ALA A 39 14.92 18.36 9.68
N ALA A 40 15.11 17.10 9.27
CA ALA A 40 14.05 16.18 8.88
C ALA A 40 13.37 15.45 10.05
N LYS A 41 13.60 15.83 11.33
CA LYS A 41 13.08 15.13 12.52
C LYS A 41 11.59 14.79 12.44
N ASP A 42 10.75 15.78 12.17
CA ASP A 42 9.29 15.57 12.13
C ASP A 42 8.86 14.64 10.99
N LYS A 43 9.55 14.72 9.85
CA LYS A 43 9.32 13.83 8.70
C LYS A 43 9.68 12.39 9.05
N ILE A 44 10.84 12.18 9.69
CA ILE A 44 11.30 10.86 10.13
C ILE A 44 10.32 10.26 11.14
N ILE A 45 9.85 11.04 12.12
CA ILE A 45 8.86 10.58 13.11
C ILE A 45 7.55 10.19 12.41
N SER A 46 7.08 10.98 11.45
CA SER A 46 5.85 10.66 10.70
C SER A 46 5.99 9.37 9.89
N LEU A 47 7.14 9.15 9.23
CA LEU A 47 7.43 7.91 8.51
C LEU A 47 7.54 6.71 9.45
N GLN A 48 8.10 6.89 10.65
CA GLN A 48 8.21 5.84 11.67
C GLN A 48 6.82 5.43 12.15
N GLN A 49 5.96 6.38 12.47
CA GLN A 49 4.57 6.14 12.87
C GLN A 49 3.76 5.44 11.78
N SER A 50 4.12 5.66 10.51
CA SER A 50 3.51 4.99 9.35
C SER A 50 4.14 3.62 9.04
N GLY A 51 5.13 3.17 9.82
CA GLY A 51 5.84 1.90 9.62
C GLY A 51 6.77 1.87 8.40
N ILE A 52 7.05 3.03 7.77
CA ILE A 52 7.85 3.10 6.54
C ILE A 52 9.35 3.03 6.88
N VAL A 53 9.78 3.73 7.92
CA VAL A 53 11.16 3.73 8.41
C VAL A 53 11.27 3.08 9.78
N GLY A 54 12.36 2.34 9.99
CA GLY A 54 12.75 1.79 11.29
C GLY A 54 14.11 2.34 11.73
N GLY A 55 14.37 2.28 13.04
CA GLY A 55 15.67 2.62 13.60
C GLY A 55 16.71 1.54 13.36
N VAL A 56 17.98 1.88 13.57
CA VAL A 56 19.06 0.88 13.66
C VAL A 56 18.99 0.11 14.98
N THR A 57 18.36 0.71 15.99
CA THR A 57 17.91 0.07 17.23
C THR A 57 16.49 0.57 17.56
N SER A 58 15.92 0.11 18.68
CA SER A 58 14.64 0.63 19.19
C SER A 58 14.69 2.12 19.60
N GLU A 59 15.89 2.67 19.82
CA GLU A 59 16.10 4.02 20.36
C GLU A 59 16.84 4.95 19.40
N LEU A 60 17.57 4.41 18.41
CA LEU A 60 18.43 5.17 17.51
C LEU A 60 17.98 5.06 16.05
N PHE A 61 17.89 6.21 15.38
CA PHE A 61 17.66 6.26 13.94
C PHE A 61 18.96 6.21 13.14
N ALA A 62 20.06 6.73 13.67
CA ALA A 62 21.35 6.98 13.04
C ALA A 62 21.25 7.88 11.78
N PRO A 63 20.79 9.15 11.93
CA PRO A 63 20.45 10.04 10.81
C PRO A 63 21.60 10.30 9.83
N GLN A 64 22.85 10.34 10.33
CA GLN A 64 24.05 10.63 9.53
C GLN A 64 24.70 9.37 8.93
N SER A 65 24.18 8.18 9.20
CA SER A 65 24.69 6.96 8.56
C SER A 65 24.25 6.90 7.11
N THR A 66 25.13 6.40 6.24
CA THR A 66 24.86 6.31 4.80
C THR A 66 24.15 5.03 4.43
N LEU A 67 23.23 5.12 3.48
CA LEU A 67 22.40 3.99 3.05
C LEU A 67 23.14 3.03 2.14
N THR A 68 22.90 1.73 2.35
CA THR A 68 23.25 0.71 1.36
C THR A 68 22.16 0.55 0.31
N ALA A 69 22.50 -0.07 -0.82
CA ALA A 69 21.54 -0.39 -1.87
C ALA A 69 20.37 -1.25 -1.36
N ALA A 70 20.66 -2.23 -0.48
CA ALA A 70 19.63 -3.06 0.14
C ALA A 70 18.63 -2.25 0.99
N GLN A 71 19.14 -1.31 1.79
CA GLN A 71 18.31 -0.44 2.62
C GLN A 71 17.47 0.52 1.78
N SER A 72 18.03 1.05 0.69
CA SER A 72 17.29 1.89 -0.27
C SER A 72 16.08 1.15 -0.85
N VAL A 73 16.28 -0.06 -1.37
CA VAL A 73 15.19 -0.86 -1.96
C VAL A 73 14.11 -1.18 -0.91
N GLN A 74 14.51 -1.55 0.30
CA GLN A 74 13.55 -1.78 1.39
C GLN A 74 12.70 -0.54 1.69
N LEU A 75 13.33 0.63 1.77
CA LEU A 75 12.63 1.89 2.03
C LEU A 75 11.65 2.23 0.90
N ILE A 76 12.04 2.06 -0.36
CA ILE A 76 11.19 2.30 -1.53
C ILE A 76 9.98 1.36 -1.53
N VAL A 77 10.19 0.06 -1.28
CA VAL A 77 9.12 -0.96 -1.19
C VAL A 77 8.11 -0.57 -0.11
N ASN A 78 8.61 -0.22 1.08
CA ASN A 78 7.76 0.20 2.20
C ASN A 78 6.99 1.48 1.89
N ALA A 79 7.67 2.50 1.36
CA ALA A 79 7.07 3.81 1.09
C ALA A 79 5.89 3.72 0.13
N PHE A 80 6.00 2.91 -0.92
CA PHE A 80 4.94 2.81 -1.93
C PHE A 80 3.95 1.67 -1.69
N GLY A 81 4.10 0.91 -0.60
CA GLY A 81 3.24 -0.20 -0.22
C GLY A 81 3.30 -1.36 -1.22
N LEU A 82 4.45 -1.55 -1.86
CA LEU A 82 4.64 -2.61 -2.86
C LEU A 82 4.55 -3.97 -2.15
N ASN A 83 3.82 -4.90 -2.75
CA ASN A 83 3.62 -6.23 -2.20
C ASN A 83 3.49 -7.27 -3.31
N LEU A 84 3.31 -8.52 -2.91
CA LEU A 84 3.17 -9.68 -3.79
C LEU A 84 1.81 -10.37 -3.64
N ASP A 85 0.86 -9.76 -2.93
CA ASP A 85 -0.39 -10.41 -2.48
C ASP A 85 -1.26 -10.86 -3.67
N LEU A 86 -1.15 -10.16 -4.80
CA LEU A 86 -1.89 -10.44 -6.03
C LEU A 86 -1.11 -11.28 -7.05
N VAL A 87 0.12 -11.69 -6.72
CA VAL A 87 1.01 -12.40 -7.66
C VAL A 87 1.07 -13.88 -7.31
N LYS A 88 0.57 -14.73 -8.22
CA LYS A 88 0.67 -16.19 -8.11
C LYS A 88 1.93 -16.66 -8.83
N PHE A 89 2.88 -17.19 -8.07
CA PHE A 89 4.09 -17.78 -8.64
C PHE A 89 3.92 -19.28 -8.88
N VAL A 90 4.33 -19.74 -10.07
CA VAL A 90 4.40 -21.19 -10.38
C VAL A 90 5.51 -21.88 -9.57
N LYS A 91 6.55 -21.12 -9.21
CA LYS A 91 7.68 -21.55 -8.38
C LYS A 91 8.04 -20.40 -7.44
N GLU A 92 8.40 -20.72 -6.20
CA GLU A 92 8.86 -19.73 -5.23
C GLU A 92 9.98 -18.85 -5.82
N PRO A 93 9.77 -17.52 -5.91
CA PRO A 93 10.75 -16.61 -6.48
C PRO A 93 11.93 -16.42 -5.54
N LYS A 94 13.11 -16.22 -6.12
CA LYS A 94 14.35 -15.96 -5.37
C LYS A 94 14.91 -14.59 -5.74
N ALA A 95 15.55 -13.92 -4.80
CA ALA A 95 16.18 -12.63 -5.07
C ALA A 95 17.25 -12.75 -6.17
N THR A 96 17.98 -13.87 -6.21
CA THR A 96 18.97 -14.19 -7.26
C THR A 96 18.36 -14.41 -8.64
N ASP A 97 17.05 -14.61 -8.76
CA ASP A 97 16.39 -14.70 -10.08
C ASP A 97 16.37 -13.33 -10.78
N TYR A 98 16.46 -12.24 -10.00
CA TYR A 98 16.40 -10.86 -10.49
C TYR A 98 17.74 -10.10 -10.36
N PHE A 99 18.50 -10.38 -9.31
CA PHE A 99 19.74 -9.68 -8.97
C PHE A 99 20.88 -10.67 -8.67
N ALA A 100 21.90 -10.70 -9.54
CA ALA A 100 22.93 -11.74 -9.50
C ALA A 100 23.74 -11.77 -8.19
N ASN A 101 23.92 -10.60 -7.56
CA ASN A 101 24.71 -10.44 -6.33
C ASN A 101 23.86 -10.46 -5.05
N ALA A 102 22.58 -10.82 -5.13
CA ALA A 102 21.70 -10.93 -3.97
C ALA A 102 21.91 -12.23 -3.20
N ASN A 103 21.55 -12.22 -1.91
CA ASN A 103 21.46 -13.43 -1.08
C ASN A 103 19.99 -13.76 -0.80
N ASN A 104 19.57 -14.97 -1.19
CA ASN A 104 18.18 -15.44 -1.04
C ASN A 104 17.71 -15.57 0.41
N ASN A 105 18.63 -15.66 1.37
CA ASN A 105 18.32 -15.80 2.79
C ASN A 105 18.57 -14.51 3.59
N ALA A 106 18.98 -13.42 2.93
CA ALA A 106 19.22 -12.14 3.59
C ALA A 106 17.90 -11.42 3.91
N TRP A 107 17.94 -10.55 4.91
CA TRP A 107 16.77 -9.78 5.37
C TRP A 107 16.12 -8.94 4.25
N TYR A 108 16.88 -8.53 3.24
CA TYR A 108 16.40 -7.72 2.10
C TYR A 108 15.83 -8.56 0.94
N ALA A 109 15.91 -9.90 0.98
CA ALA A 109 15.58 -10.76 -0.16
C ALA A 109 14.14 -10.54 -0.65
N ASN A 110 13.19 -10.43 0.28
CA ASN A 110 11.78 -10.19 -0.06
C ASN A 110 11.56 -8.81 -0.69
N ALA A 111 12.28 -7.78 -0.23
CA ALA A 111 12.18 -6.44 -0.82
C ALA A 111 12.69 -6.43 -2.27
N PHE A 112 13.75 -7.18 -2.57
CA PHE A 112 14.29 -7.29 -3.93
C PHE A 112 13.30 -7.98 -4.87
N ILE A 113 12.73 -9.11 -4.44
CA ILE A 113 11.70 -9.82 -5.21
C ILE A 113 10.51 -8.88 -5.44
N THR A 114 10.03 -8.23 -4.38
CA THR A 114 8.88 -7.32 -4.44
C THR A 114 9.13 -6.17 -5.41
N ALA A 115 10.29 -5.51 -5.33
CA ALA A 115 10.64 -4.42 -6.22
C ALA A 115 10.69 -4.89 -7.68
N ALA A 116 11.37 -6.00 -7.97
CA ALA A 116 11.51 -6.51 -9.33
C ALA A 116 10.16 -6.92 -9.94
N VAL A 117 9.31 -7.62 -9.18
CA VAL A 117 7.99 -8.06 -9.65
C VAL A 117 7.04 -6.88 -9.86
N ASN A 118 7.17 -5.82 -9.07
CA ASN A 118 6.42 -4.57 -9.26
C ASN A 118 7.03 -3.66 -10.34
N GLY A 119 8.02 -4.14 -11.10
CA GLY A 119 8.62 -3.42 -12.23
C GLY A 119 9.49 -2.23 -11.84
N ILE A 120 9.98 -2.18 -10.60
CA ILE A 120 10.91 -1.14 -10.17
C ILE A 120 12.26 -1.36 -10.88
N ASP A 121 12.68 -0.35 -11.64
CA ASP A 121 13.89 -0.40 -12.45
C ASP A 121 15.14 -0.26 -11.55
N LEU A 122 15.89 -1.36 -11.43
CA LEU A 122 17.08 -1.48 -10.61
C LEU A 122 18.18 -2.23 -11.38
N PRO A 123 19.47 -1.87 -11.21
CA PRO A 123 20.57 -2.57 -11.88
C PRO A 123 20.61 -4.06 -11.50
N LYS A 124 20.71 -4.96 -12.49
CA LYS A 124 20.76 -6.42 -12.24
C LYS A 124 22.02 -6.87 -11.50
N ASP A 125 23.09 -6.08 -11.62
CA ASP A 125 24.39 -6.27 -10.98
C ASP A 125 24.54 -5.48 -9.67
N LEU A 126 23.45 -4.87 -9.17
CA LEU A 126 23.41 -4.14 -7.90
C LEU A 126 24.07 -4.93 -6.77
N GLN A 127 24.94 -4.25 -6.02
CA GLN A 127 25.64 -4.80 -4.85
C GLN A 127 24.88 -4.41 -3.57
N PRO A 128 24.28 -5.35 -2.82
CA PRO A 128 23.39 -5.02 -1.69
C PRO A 128 24.00 -4.13 -0.61
N GLU A 129 25.30 -4.28 -0.33
CA GLU A 129 26.01 -3.53 0.71
C GLU A 129 26.69 -2.25 0.19
N GLN A 130 26.63 -1.98 -1.12
CA GLN A 130 27.23 -0.78 -1.70
C GLN A 130 26.51 0.47 -1.18
N LYS A 131 27.30 1.46 -0.76
CA LYS A 131 26.79 2.78 -0.39
C LYS A 131 26.28 3.52 -1.62
N LEU A 132 25.09 4.10 -1.51
CA LEU A 132 24.50 4.84 -2.60
C LEU A 132 24.87 6.32 -2.53
N THR A 133 25.12 6.90 -3.71
CA THR A 133 25.16 8.35 -3.86
C THR A 133 23.76 8.94 -3.88
N ARG A 134 23.67 10.24 -3.61
CA ARG A 134 22.41 10.99 -3.63
C ARG A 134 21.68 10.86 -4.96
N GLU A 135 22.38 11.01 -6.08
CA GLU A 135 21.76 10.90 -7.40
C GLU A 135 21.14 9.51 -7.67
N VAL A 136 21.77 8.44 -7.20
CA VAL A 136 21.30 7.07 -7.44
C VAL A 136 20.02 6.83 -6.65
N PHE A 137 20.01 7.22 -5.38
CA PHE A 137 18.81 7.09 -4.54
C PHE A 137 17.66 7.94 -5.09
N THR A 138 17.89 9.22 -5.37
CA THR A 138 16.85 10.10 -5.90
C THR A 138 16.30 9.57 -7.23
N HIS A 139 17.16 9.10 -8.13
CA HIS A 139 16.74 8.50 -9.39
C HIS A 139 15.82 7.29 -9.18
N GLN A 140 16.24 6.35 -8.32
CA GLN A 140 15.45 5.15 -8.01
C GLN A 140 14.12 5.48 -7.35
N LEU A 141 14.12 6.39 -6.37
CA LEU A 141 12.91 6.82 -5.66
C LEU A 141 11.90 7.46 -6.61
N VAL A 142 12.34 8.43 -7.42
CA VAL A 142 11.47 9.13 -8.39
C VAL A 142 10.91 8.14 -9.40
N ARG A 143 11.77 7.26 -9.95
CA ARG A 143 11.32 6.27 -10.94
C ARG A 143 10.33 5.28 -10.34
N ALA A 144 10.59 4.79 -9.13
CA ALA A 144 9.70 3.89 -8.41
C ALA A 144 8.35 4.56 -8.10
N MET A 145 8.35 5.82 -7.69
CA MET A 145 7.14 6.61 -7.47
C MET A 145 6.30 6.72 -8.74
N GLU A 146 6.93 7.06 -9.87
CA GLU A 146 6.27 7.24 -11.16
C GLU A 146 5.66 5.94 -11.69
N ILE A 147 6.40 4.82 -11.60
CA ILE A 147 5.93 3.50 -12.03
C ILE A 147 4.79 3.03 -11.13
N SER A 148 5.02 3.02 -9.81
CA SER A 148 4.07 2.42 -8.86
C SER A 148 2.75 3.17 -8.75
N LYS A 149 2.74 4.48 -9.04
CA LYS A 149 1.54 5.32 -8.98
C LYS A 149 1.06 5.81 -10.35
N LYS A 150 1.67 5.29 -11.43
CA LYS A 150 1.32 5.60 -12.83
C LYS A 150 1.22 7.10 -13.09
N LEU A 151 2.16 7.86 -12.55
CA LEU A 151 2.17 9.30 -12.75
C LEU A 151 2.43 9.62 -14.23
N PRO A 152 1.68 10.57 -14.83
CA PRO A 152 1.99 11.01 -16.18
C PRO A 152 3.39 11.63 -16.19
N LEU A 153 4.20 11.27 -17.19
CA LEU A 153 5.49 11.91 -17.39
C LEU A 153 5.23 13.37 -17.80
N ILE A 154 5.52 14.28 -16.88
CA ILE A 154 5.52 15.72 -17.17
C ILE A 154 6.83 16.11 -17.85
N ASN A 155 6.78 17.10 -18.74
CA ASN A 155 7.98 17.79 -19.16
C ASN A 155 8.41 18.70 -18.00
N PRO A 156 9.53 18.39 -17.30
CA PRO A 156 9.94 19.20 -16.16
C PRO A 156 10.31 20.60 -16.61
N VAL A 157 9.94 21.61 -15.81
CA VAL A 157 10.54 22.94 -15.94
C VAL A 157 12.00 22.78 -15.54
N VAL A 158 12.89 23.00 -16.49
CA VAL A 158 14.33 22.83 -16.26
C VAL A 158 14.78 23.84 -15.23
N THR A 159 15.22 23.32 -14.08
CA THR A 159 15.86 24.11 -13.03
C THR A 159 17.36 24.09 -13.25
N GLU A 160 18.00 25.25 -13.19
CA GLU A 160 19.45 25.33 -13.26
C GLU A 160 20.08 24.67 -12.03
N ILE A 161 21.02 23.75 -12.26
CA ILE A 161 21.77 23.05 -11.22
C ILE A 161 23.25 23.40 -11.40
N SER A 162 23.86 24.05 -10.42
CA SER A 162 25.22 24.59 -10.51
C SER A 162 26.30 23.52 -10.75
N ASP A 163 26.04 22.27 -10.35
CA ASP A 163 26.91 21.10 -10.51
C ASP A 163 26.27 20.03 -11.42
N ASN A 164 25.48 20.45 -12.40
CA ASN A 164 24.82 19.56 -13.36
C ASN A 164 25.80 18.68 -14.15
N ASP A 165 27.03 19.14 -14.37
CA ASP A 165 28.09 18.39 -15.06
C ASP A 165 28.55 17.14 -14.30
N GLN A 166 28.29 17.07 -12.99
CA GLN A 166 28.57 15.91 -12.17
C GLN A 166 27.43 14.88 -12.18
N ILE A 167 26.24 15.25 -12.66
CA ILE A 167 25.09 14.35 -12.70
C ILE A 167 25.29 13.30 -13.80
N THR A 168 25.07 12.04 -13.45
CA THR A 168 25.03 10.95 -14.44
C THR A 168 23.90 11.21 -15.43
N ILE A 169 24.20 11.17 -16.73
CA ILE A 169 23.29 11.59 -17.80
C ILE A 169 21.91 10.93 -17.68
N ASP A 170 21.87 9.61 -17.44
CA ASP A 170 20.63 8.85 -17.32
C ASP A 170 19.77 9.26 -16.11
N TYR A 171 20.37 9.90 -15.11
CA TYR A 171 19.68 10.34 -13.89
C TYR A 171 19.17 11.77 -13.99
N SER A 172 19.68 12.58 -14.93
CA SER A 172 19.35 14.00 -15.07
C SER A 172 17.85 14.26 -15.18
N GLY A 173 17.13 13.45 -15.98
CA GLY A 173 15.68 13.58 -16.12
C GLY A 173 14.93 13.34 -14.81
N SER A 174 15.30 12.30 -14.05
CA SER A 174 14.66 11.99 -12.76
C SER A 174 14.99 13.03 -11.69
N ILE A 175 16.20 13.60 -11.71
CA ILE A 175 16.60 14.67 -10.78
C ILE A 175 15.81 15.95 -11.06
N GLN A 176 15.68 16.35 -12.34
CA GLN A 176 14.84 17.49 -12.72
C GLN A 176 13.38 17.28 -12.30
N ARG A 177 12.82 16.09 -12.50
CA ARG A 177 11.47 15.76 -12.02
C ARG A 177 11.39 15.76 -10.50
N GLY A 178 12.40 15.25 -9.79
CA GLY A 178 12.49 15.33 -8.34
C GLY A 178 12.46 16.77 -7.80
N LEU A 179 13.12 17.72 -8.48
CA LEU A 179 13.03 19.15 -8.14
C LEU A 179 11.63 19.70 -8.40
N ASN A 180 11.03 19.38 -9.56
CA ASN A 180 9.69 19.84 -9.94
C ASN A 180 8.58 19.29 -9.03
N TYR A 181 8.71 18.04 -8.59
CA TYR A 181 7.81 17.40 -7.63
C TYR A 181 8.03 17.91 -6.20
N GLY A 182 9.11 18.66 -5.95
CA GLY A 182 9.49 19.11 -4.60
C GLY A 182 10.01 17.99 -3.70
N ILE A 183 10.44 16.87 -4.29
CA ILE A 183 11.05 15.72 -3.59
C ILE A 183 12.44 16.11 -3.06
N ILE A 184 13.22 16.75 -3.91
CA ILE A 184 14.56 17.26 -3.59
C ILE A 184 14.60 18.79 -3.70
N LYS A 185 15.63 19.37 -3.08
CA LYS A 185 15.96 20.79 -3.17
C LYS A 185 17.46 20.96 -3.38
N LEU A 186 17.82 22.01 -4.11
CA LEU A 186 19.19 22.48 -4.20
C LEU A 186 19.58 23.19 -2.90
N ASN A 187 20.87 23.16 -2.57
CA ASN A 187 21.37 23.93 -1.44
C ASN A 187 21.44 25.43 -1.76
N ALA A 188 21.86 26.25 -0.79
CA ALA A 188 21.95 27.71 -0.95
C ALA A 188 22.89 28.17 -2.08
N ALA A 189 23.81 27.30 -2.55
CA ALA A 189 24.70 27.56 -3.67
C ALA A 189 24.15 27.04 -5.02
N GLY A 190 22.90 26.58 -5.06
CA GLY A 190 22.27 26.02 -6.25
C GLY A 190 22.81 24.64 -6.65
N LYS A 191 23.49 23.93 -5.73
CA LYS A 191 24.06 22.60 -6.01
C LYS A 191 23.16 21.47 -5.52
N PHE A 192 23.19 20.35 -6.25
CA PHE A 192 22.55 19.10 -5.87
C PHE A 192 23.50 18.16 -5.11
N ASN A 193 24.80 18.25 -5.35
CA ASN A 193 25.83 17.33 -4.85
C ASN A 193 25.55 15.86 -5.21
N PRO A 194 25.52 15.50 -6.51
CA PRO A 194 25.07 14.17 -6.96
C PRO A 194 25.92 13.01 -6.44
N LYS A 195 27.22 13.25 -6.17
CA LYS A 195 28.19 12.22 -5.80
C LYS A 195 28.35 11.99 -4.29
N ASP A 196 27.72 12.82 -3.46
CA ASP A 196 27.75 12.62 -2.01
C ASP A 196 27.00 11.33 -1.66
N GLU A 197 27.49 10.57 -0.67
CA GLU A 197 26.74 9.42 -0.14
C GLU A 197 25.46 9.91 0.53
N ILE A 198 24.33 9.24 0.26
CA ILE A 198 23.06 9.66 0.84
C ILE A 198 22.94 9.20 2.29
N THR A 199 22.61 10.13 3.19
CA THR A 199 22.35 9.82 4.60
C THR A 199 20.94 9.29 4.80
N ARG A 200 20.73 8.57 5.91
CA ARG A 200 19.40 8.10 6.32
C ARG A 200 18.41 9.23 6.52
N ALA A 201 18.85 10.39 7.02
CA ALA A 201 17.99 11.56 7.20
C ALA A 201 17.55 12.15 5.86
N ASP A 202 18.48 12.31 4.91
CA ASP A 202 18.17 12.88 3.59
C ASP A 202 17.24 11.96 2.79
N ALA A 203 17.50 10.66 2.83
CA ALA A 203 16.63 9.67 2.18
C ALA A 203 15.21 9.65 2.78
N ALA A 204 15.09 9.76 4.10
CA ALA A 204 13.78 9.85 4.76
C ALA A 204 13.06 11.16 4.40
N GLU A 205 13.78 12.27 4.27
CA GLU A 205 13.20 13.52 3.80
C GLU A 205 12.67 13.40 2.36
N GLU A 206 13.45 12.84 1.44
CA GLU A 206 13.03 12.62 0.06
C GLU A 206 11.81 11.71 -0.03
N ILE A 207 11.77 10.60 0.72
CA ILE A 207 10.60 9.70 0.79
C ILE A 207 9.37 10.43 1.30
N PHE A 208 9.50 11.19 2.40
CA PHE A 208 8.38 11.95 2.94
C PHE A 208 7.84 12.95 1.91
N ASN A 209 8.73 13.67 1.24
CA ASN A 209 8.34 14.65 0.22
C ASN A 209 7.67 13.96 -0.99
N ALA A 210 8.14 12.78 -1.41
CA ALA A 210 7.51 11.99 -2.46
C ALA A 210 6.08 11.57 -2.09
N LEU A 211 5.87 11.10 -0.86
CA LEU A 211 4.54 10.73 -0.38
C LEU A 211 3.62 11.96 -0.23
N ALA A 212 4.17 13.10 0.21
CA ALA A 212 3.44 14.35 0.27
C ALA A 212 3.02 14.84 -1.14
N TYR A 213 3.91 14.70 -2.12
CA TYR A 213 3.61 15.00 -3.52
C TYR A 213 2.46 14.13 -4.02
N LEU A 214 2.53 12.80 -3.83
CA LEU A 214 1.47 11.87 -4.23
C LEU A 214 0.12 12.16 -3.57
N LYS A 215 0.14 12.60 -2.30
CA LYS A 215 -1.08 12.98 -1.57
C LYS A 215 -1.73 14.24 -2.16
N ALA A 216 -0.93 15.21 -2.58
CA ALA A 216 -1.39 16.47 -3.16
C ALA A 216 -1.67 16.38 -4.67
N HIS A 217 -0.97 15.50 -5.37
CA HIS A 217 -1.03 15.27 -6.80
C HIS A 217 -1.31 13.80 -7.03
N GLN A 218 -2.50 13.38 -6.61
CA GLN A 218 -3.04 12.11 -7.07
C GLN A 218 -3.01 12.18 -8.60
N ALA A 219 -2.56 11.10 -9.25
CA ALA A 219 -2.57 11.03 -10.69
C ALA A 219 -3.92 11.57 -11.19
N PRO A 220 -3.97 12.41 -12.24
CA PRO A 220 -5.25 12.74 -12.86
C PRO A 220 -5.99 11.43 -13.02
N VAL A 221 -7.29 11.41 -12.74
CA VAL A 221 -8.14 10.24 -12.95
C VAL A 221 -8.12 9.95 -14.45
N THR A 222 -7.04 9.34 -14.92
CA THR A 222 -6.89 8.76 -16.23
C THR A 222 -7.88 7.63 -16.20
N THR A 223 -8.88 7.69 -17.10
CA THR A 223 -9.74 6.56 -17.42
C THR A 223 -8.84 5.32 -17.47
N PRO A 224 -9.03 4.34 -16.57
CA PRO A 224 -7.99 3.37 -16.32
C PRO A 224 -7.72 2.54 -17.57
N THR A 225 -6.45 2.32 -17.90
CA THR A 225 -6.02 1.24 -18.79
C THR A 225 -6.08 -0.14 -18.12
N ASP A 226 -6.47 -0.19 -16.83
CA ASP A 226 -6.68 -1.40 -16.02
C ASP A 226 -8.17 -1.57 -15.68
N THR A 227 -9.03 -1.29 -16.66
CA THR A 227 -10.47 -1.46 -16.51
C THR A 227 -10.86 -2.91 -16.67
N VAL A 228 -11.73 -3.38 -15.79
CA VAL A 228 -12.20 -4.76 -15.77
C VAL A 228 -13.11 -5.00 -16.97
N THR A 229 -12.77 -5.99 -17.79
CA THR A 229 -13.66 -6.53 -18.82
C THR A 229 -14.81 -7.29 -18.17
N ALA A 230 -15.92 -7.49 -18.90
CA ALA A 230 -17.06 -8.26 -18.41
C ALA A 230 -16.65 -9.68 -17.99
N ALA A 231 -15.77 -10.34 -18.75
CA ALA A 231 -15.27 -11.68 -18.44
C ALA A 231 -14.46 -11.70 -17.12
N GLU A 232 -13.55 -10.75 -16.93
CA GLU A 232 -12.76 -10.64 -15.70
C GLU A 232 -13.63 -10.32 -14.49
N GLY A 233 -14.62 -9.43 -14.64
CA GLY A 233 -15.53 -9.10 -13.56
C GLY A 233 -16.38 -10.29 -13.12
N VAL A 234 -16.89 -11.07 -14.08
CA VAL A 234 -17.58 -12.34 -13.80
C VAL A 234 -16.66 -13.33 -13.09
N HIS A 235 -15.41 -13.44 -13.53
CA HIS A 235 -14.44 -14.34 -12.92
C HIS A 235 -14.19 -13.99 -11.44
N LEU A 236 -13.94 -12.71 -11.13
CA LEU A 236 -13.73 -12.23 -9.75
C LEU A 236 -14.93 -12.55 -8.84
N ILE A 237 -16.14 -12.29 -9.32
CA ILE A 237 -17.38 -12.55 -8.56
C ILE A 237 -17.57 -14.06 -8.35
N SER A 238 -17.25 -14.87 -9.37
CA SER A 238 -17.39 -16.32 -9.31
C SER A 238 -16.37 -16.98 -8.38
N GLU A 239 -15.13 -16.48 -8.35
CA GLU A 239 -14.11 -16.93 -7.39
C GLU A 239 -14.55 -16.63 -5.95
N ALA A 240 -15.10 -15.44 -5.70
CA ALA A 240 -15.57 -15.04 -4.36
C ALA A 240 -16.68 -15.94 -3.82
N LEU A 241 -17.53 -16.48 -4.70
CA LEU A 241 -18.64 -17.36 -4.34
C LEU A 241 -18.23 -18.84 -4.21
N GLY A 242 -16.96 -19.17 -4.48
CA GLY A 242 -16.39 -20.51 -4.28
C GLY A 242 -16.65 -21.47 -5.44
N LYS A 243 -16.45 -21.01 -6.69
CA LYS A 243 -16.81 -21.68 -7.95
C LYS A 243 -18.30 -22.03 -7.98
N LEU A 244 -19.10 -21.19 -8.63
CA LEU A 244 -20.47 -21.57 -8.97
C LEU A 244 -20.45 -22.70 -10.00
N ASP A 245 -21.08 -23.83 -9.68
CA ASP A 245 -21.62 -24.74 -10.69
C ASP A 245 -22.90 -24.07 -11.23
N SER A 246 -22.77 -23.10 -12.12
CA SER A 246 -23.85 -22.66 -13.00
C SER A 246 -23.35 -21.60 -13.97
N ASP A 247 -23.61 -21.85 -15.25
CA ASP A 247 -23.55 -20.88 -16.33
C ASP A 247 -24.21 -19.56 -15.90
N ILE A 248 -23.42 -18.58 -15.47
CA ILE A 248 -23.88 -17.20 -15.47
C ILE A 248 -23.90 -16.80 -16.95
N GLN A 249 -25.00 -17.10 -17.64
CA GLN A 249 -25.21 -16.70 -19.04
C GLN A 249 -25.49 -15.21 -19.10
N ILE A 250 -24.46 -14.41 -18.89
CA ILE A 250 -24.53 -12.98 -19.11
C ILE A 250 -24.41 -12.75 -20.62
N LYS A 251 -25.47 -12.26 -21.25
CA LYS A 251 -25.44 -11.73 -22.62
C LYS A 251 -24.75 -10.36 -22.63
N ILE A 252 -23.51 -10.30 -22.17
CA ILE A 252 -22.64 -9.13 -22.28
C ILE A 252 -21.46 -9.54 -23.15
N ASP A 253 -21.01 -8.64 -24.01
CA ASP A 253 -19.77 -8.81 -24.75
C ASP A 253 -18.62 -9.02 -23.74
N PRO A 254 -17.93 -10.18 -23.75
CA PRO A 254 -16.94 -10.53 -22.74
C PRO A 254 -15.79 -9.53 -22.64
N ASP A 255 -15.47 -8.84 -23.73
CA ASP A 255 -14.38 -7.87 -23.81
C ASP A 255 -14.86 -6.44 -23.49
N ALA A 256 -16.17 -6.23 -23.31
CA ALA A 256 -16.70 -4.93 -22.94
C ALA A 256 -16.23 -4.52 -21.55
N LYS A 257 -15.76 -3.28 -21.44
CA LYS A 257 -15.34 -2.71 -20.17
C LYS A 257 -16.55 -2.48 -19.26
N MET A 258 -16.42 -2.91 -18.01
CA MET A 258 -17.46 -2.74 -17.00
C MET A 258 -17.39 -1.34 -16.39
N THR A 259 -18.55 -0.75 -16.14
CA THR A 259 -18.67 0.43 -15.29
C THR A 259 -18.81 0.06 -13.82
N ARG A 260 -18.51 1.00 -12.93
CA ARG A 260 -18.71 0.89 -11.48
C ARG A 260 -20.13 0.45 -11.13
N GLU A 261 -21.13 0.99 -11.83
CA GLU A 261 -22.52 0.56 -11.73
C GLU A 261 -22.72 -0.90 -12.15
N SER A 262 -22.32 -1.26 -13.36
CA SER A 262 -22.59 -2.60 -13.90
C SER A 262 -21.94 -3.71 -13.05
N PHE A 263 -20.74 -3.45 -12.53
CA PHE A 263 -20.03 -4.39 -11.67
C PHE A 263 -20.71 -4.51 -10.31
N THR A 264 -21.09 -3.37 -9.70
CA THR A 264 -21.78 -3.36 -8.40
C THR A 264 -23.14 -4.07 -8.50
N TYR A 265 -23.91 -3.78 -9.56
CA TYR A 265 -25.18 -4.47 -9.81
C TYR A 265 -24.96 -5.97 -9.95
N LEU A 266 -24.03 -6.39 -10.82
CA LEU A 266 -23.78 -7.80 -11.08
C LEU A 266 -23.40 -8.54 -9.79
N LEU A 267 -22.44 -7.99 -9.03
CA LEU A 267 -22.01 -8.58 -7.76
C LEU A 267 -23.17 -8.78 -6.78
N ILE A 268 -23.94 -7.73 -6.52
CA ILE A 268 -25.07 -7.80 -5.57
C ILE A 268 -26.14 -8.76 -6.07
N HIS A 269 -26.49 -8.70 -7.35
CA HIS A 269 -27.48 -9.57 -7.94
C HIS A 269 -27.04 -11.05 -7.83
N THR A 270 -25.80 -11.38 -8.19
CA THR A 270 -25.27 -12.75 -8.10
C THR A 270 -25.19 -13.23 -6.64
N PHE A 271 -24.82 -12.38 -5.70
CA PHE A 271 -24.80 -12.73 -4.28
C PHE A 271 -26.23 -12.98 -3.73
N GLN A 272 -27.22 -12.24 -4.22
CA GLN A 272 -28.62 -12.43 -3.84
C GLN A 272 -29.21 -13.70 -4.45
N THR A 273 -28.99 -13.94 -5.75
CA THR A 273 -29.53 -15.12 -6.43
C THR A 273 -28.85 -16.41 -5.98
N SER A 274 -27.58 -16.37 -5.58
CA SER A 274 -26.88 -17.51 -4.97
C SER A 274 -27.31 -17.77 -3.51
N GLY A 275 -28.18 -16.93 -2.94
CA GLY A 275 -28.63 -17.04 -1.55
C GLY A 275 -27.58 -16.67 -0.51
N LYS A 276 -26.42 -16.13 -0.93
CA LYS A 276 -25.34 -15.67 -0.02
C LYS A 276 -25.65 -14.32 0.61
N LEU A 277 -26.44 -13.49 -0.06
CA LEU A 277 -26.88 -12.19 0.46
C LEU A 277 -28.42 -12.15 0.52
N PRO A 278 -29.04 -11.95 1.70
CA PRO A 278 -30.48 -11.86 1.79
C PRO A 278 -30.99 -10.55 1.16
N MET A 279 -32.23 -10.57 0.66
CA MET A 279 -32.95 -9.37 0.28
C MET A 279 -33.30 -8.57 1.55
N ILE A 280 -32.77 -7.36 1.66
CA ILE A 280 -32.98 -6.49 2.81
C ILE A 280 -33.70 -5.20 2.41
N LYS A 281 -34.56 -4.68 3.29
CA LYS A 281 -35.12 -3.34 3.13
C LYS A 281 -34.08 -2.33 3.60
N VAL A 282 -33.63 -1.47 2.69
CA VAL A 282 -32.63 -0.44 2.98
C VAL A 282 -33.27 0.93 3.03
N SER A 283 -32.77 1.80 3.92
CA SER A 283 -33.05 3.23 3.83
C SER A 283 -32.16 3.81 2.72
N PRO A 284 -32.73 4.47 1.70
CA PRO A 284 -31.93 5.00 0.59
C PRO A 284 -30.88 6.00 1.08
N VAL A 285 -29.64 5.81 0.63
CA VAL A 285 -28.55 6.76 0.79
C VAL A 285 -28.69 7.84 -0.28
N ASP A 286 -28.51 9.09 0.11
CA ASP A 286 -28.52 10.23 -0.83
C ASP A 286 -27.28 10.18 -1.73
N VAL A 287 -27.50 10.26 -3.04
CA VAL A 287 -26.45 10.17 -4.07
C VAL A 287 -26.65 11.33 -5.04
N LYS A 288 -25.66 12.21 -5.12
CA LYS A 288 -25.77 13.47 -5.87
C LYS A 288 -26.02 13.25 -7.37
N ASP A 289 -25.44 12.21 -7.94
CA ASP A 289 -25.59 11.81 -9.35
C ASP A 289 -26.49 10.58 -9.53
N ASN A 290 -27.50 10.42 -8.66
CA ASN A 290 -28.47 9.31 -8.72
C ASN A 290 -29.26 9.28 -10.04
N ASP A 291 -29.45 10.43 -10.69
CA ASP A 291 -30.08 10.55 -12.01
C ASP A 291 -29.30 9.84 -13.13
N LYS A 292 -28.01 9.57 -12.90
CA LYS A 292 -27.14 8.83 -13.83
C LYS A 292 -27.14 7.32 -13.58
N ILE A 293 -27.75 6.84 -12.51
CA ILE A 293 -27.88 5.41 -12.20
C ILE A 293 -29.08 4.87 -12.99
N ASP A 294 -28.91 3.72 -13.66
CA ASP A 294 -30.03 3.02 -14.28
C ASP A 294 -31.04 2.61 -13.19
N VAL A 295 -32.31 2.92 -13.41
CA VAL A 295 -33.39 2.60 -12.47
C VAL A 295 -33.45 1.11 -12.14
N LEU A 296 -33.08 0.23 -13.08
CA LEU A 296 -33.04 -1.22 -12.87
C LEU A 296 -31.89 -1.65 -11.94
N ASN A 297 -30.82 -0.86 -11.88
CA ASN A 297 -29.64 -1.13 -11.06
C ASN A 297 -29.71 -0.43 -9.68
N SER A 298 -30.57 0.57 -9.54
CA SER A 298 -30.67 1.43 -8.35
C SER A 298 -30.84 0.64 -7.04
N GLY A 299 -31.70 -0.39 -7.03
CA GLY A 299 -31.93 -1.22 -5.84
C GLY A 299 -30.68 -1.99 -5.37
N ALA A 300 -29.90 -2.51 -6.31
CA ALA A 300 -28.64 -3.20 -6.01
C ALA A 300 -27.58 -2.22 -5.47
N ILE A 301 -27.48 -1.04 -6.06
CA ILE A 301 -26.53 0.01 -5.62
C ILE A 301 -26.88 0.49 -4.21
N GLN A 302 -28.16 0.73 -3.93
CA GLN A 302 -28.62 1.13 -2.59
C GLN A 302 -28.35 0.03 -1.55
N THR A 303 -28.51 -1.24 -1.93
CA THR A 303 -28.13 -2.39 -1.08
C THR A 303 -26.62 -2.38 -0.80
N ALA A 304 -25.80 -2.19 -1.82
CA ALA A 304 -24.34 -2.15 -1.67
C ALA A 304 -23.89 -0.98 -0.78
N LEU A 305 -24.51 0.20 -0.91
CA LEU A 305 -24.21 1.37 -0.08
C LEU A 305 -24.61 1.16 1.38
N ALA A 306 -25.81 0.63 1.62
CA ALA A 306 -26.31 0.36 2.96
C ALA A 306 -25.48 -0.68 3.72
N LEU A 307 -24.89 -1.64 3.00
CA LEU A 307 -24.00 -2.66 3.55
C LEU A 307 -22.52 -2.25 3.59
N HIS A 308 -22.20 -1.01 3.21
CA HIS A 308 -20.83 -0.49 3.10
C HIS A 308 -19.92 -1.30 2.16
N ILE A 309 -20.52 -2.01 1.18
CA ILE A 309 -19.81 -2.74 0.13
C ILE A 309 -19.15 -1.75 -0.84
N VAL A 310 -19.89 -0.68 -1.16
CA VAL A 310 -19.40 0.50 -1.89
C VAL A 310 -19.63 1.75 -1.05
N LYS A 311 -18.90 2.83 -1.37
CA LYS A 311 -19.00 4.13 -0.67
C LYS A 311 -19.24 5.26 -1.67
N ILE A 312 -19.97 6.28 -1.22
CA ILE A 312 -20.06 7.56 -1.94
C ILE A 312 -18.72 8.28 -1.83
N ASN A 313 -18.32 8.92 -2.93
CA ASN A 313 -17.07 9.65 -2.99
C ASN A 313 -17.17 10.95 -2.17
N PRO A 314 -16.04 11.57 -1.77
CA PRO A 314 -16.06 12.80 -0.98
C PRO A 314 -16.82 13.98 -1.62
N ASP A 315 -17.01 13.97 -2.93
CA ASP A 315 -17.76 14.97 -3.70
C ASP A 315 -19.29 14.73 -3.71
N GLY A 316 -19.75 13.67 -3.04
CA GLY A 316 -21.16 13.26 -2.96
C GLY A 316 -21.63 12.39 -4.12
N ASN A 317 -20.77 12.09 -5.11
CA ASN A 317 -21.13 11.30 -6.28
C ASN A 317 -20.80 9.80 -6.10
N PHE A 318 -21.55 8.95 -6.79
CA PHE A 318 -21.23 7.54 -6.98
C PHE A 318 -20.40 7.30 -8.26
N ASN A 319 -20.53 8.14 -9.28
CA ASN A 319 -19.87 7.99 -10.59
C ASN A 319 -20.24 6.67 -11.31
N PRO A 320 -21.54 6.39 -11.59
CA PRO A 320 -22.00 5.09 -12.05
C PRO A 320 -21.44 4.66 -13.41
N LYS A 321 -21.17 5.62 -14.30
CA LYS A 321 -20.75 5.35 -15.69
C LYS A 321 -19.22 5.28 -15.86
N VAL A 322 -18.45 5.48 -14.79
CA VAL A 322 -16.98 5.36 -14.86
C VAL A 322 -16.60 3.90 -14.96
N GLU A 323 -15.69 3.58 -15.89
CA GLU A 323 -15.12 2.24 -16.03
C GLU A 323 -14.42 1.82 -14.73
N ILE A 324 -14.72 0.63 -14.20
CA ILE A 324 -14.22 0.17 -12.92
C ILE A 324 -12.80 -0.40 -13.05
N THR A 325 -11.91 -0.07 -12.12
CA THR A 325 -10.56 -0.64 -12.06
C THR A 325 -10.56 -2.05 -11.46
N LEU A 326 -9.54 -2.86 -11.78
CA LEU A 326 -9.35 -4.17 -11.14
C LEU A 326 -9.22 -4.05 -9.62
N THR A 327 -8.52 -3.02 -9.14
CA THR A 327 -8.36 -2.74 -7.71
C THR A 327 -9.70 -2.47 -7.04
N ASP A 328 -10.49 -1.55 -7.60
CA ASP A 328 -11.82 -1.21 -7.05
C ASP A 328 -12.75 -2.42 -7.09
N ALA A 329 -12.75 -3.18 -8.19
CA ALA A 329 -13.55 -4.39 -8.31
C ALA A 329 -13.20 -5.42 -7.22
N THR A 330 -11.91 -5.64 -6.97
CA THR A 330 -11.41 -6.56 -5.94
C THR A 330 -11.78 -6.10 -4.53
N ASP A 331 -11.65 -4.80 -4.24
CA ASP A 331 -12.03 -4.23 -2.95
C ASP A 331 -13.54 -4.35 -2.69
N ILE A 332 -14.37 -4.08 -3.71
CA ILE A 332 -15.82 -4.23 -3.62
C ILE A 332 -16.18 -5.70 -3.33
N VAL A 333 -15.56 -6.67 -4.02
CA VAL A 333 -15.76 -8.11 -3.77
C VAL A 333 -15.39 -8.48 -2.33
N LYS A 334 -14.24 -8.02 -1.85
CA LYS A 334 -13.78 -8.24 -0.47
C LYS A 334 -14.75 -7.66 0.57
N ASN A 335 -15.27 -6.47 0.31
CA ASN A 335 -16.26 -5.85 1.19
C ASN A 335 -17.58 -6.63 1.18
N ALA A 336 -18.02 -7.14 0.03
CA ALA A 336 -19.21 -7.98 -0.07
C ALA A 336 -19.07 -9.28 0.74
N LEU A 337 -17.92 -9.96 0.65
CA LEU A 337 -17.64 -11.15 1.47
C LEU A 337 -17.64 -10.83 2.98
N THR A 338 -17.14 -9.65 3.34
CA THR A 338 -17.14 -9.18 4.74
C THR A 338 -18.56 -8.89 5.22
N ALA A 339 -19.38 -8.22 4.41
CA ALA A 339 -20.78 -7.93 4.70
C ALA A 339 -21.59 -9.22 4.88
N VAL A 340 -21.40 -10.22 4.00
CA VAL A 340 -22.08 -11.52 4.11
C VAL A 340 -21.75 -12.23 5.42
N LYS A 341 -20.48 -12.25 5.83
CA LYS A 341 -20.08 -12.85 7.12
C LYS A 341 -20.74 -12.15 8.31
N GLY A 342 -20.83 -10.82 8.27
CA GLY A 342 -21.46 -10.03 9.33
C GLY A 342 -22.98 -10.24 9.45
N LEU A 343 -23.63 -10.82 8.44
CA LEU A 343 -25.06 -11.15 8.43
C LEU A 343 -25.36 -12.57 8.93
N GLN A 344 -24.35 -13.43 9.11
CA GLN A 344 -24.55 -14.75 9.70
C GLN A 344 -24.72 -14.61 11.22
N PRO A 345 -25.67 -15.34 11.84
CA PRO A 345 -25.83 -15.31 13.28
C PRO A 345 -24.54 -15.77 13.96
N SER A 346 -24.08 -15.02 14.97
CA SER A 346 -22.96 -15.42 15.82
C SER A 346 -23.29 -16.77 16.46
N ASN A 347 -22.58 -17.83 16.07
CA ASN A 347 -22.68 -19.14 16.72
C ASN A 347 -22.11 -19.11 18.13
#